data_AF-A0A920YQ45-F1
#
_entry.id   AF-A0A920YQ45-F1
#
_cell.length_a   1.000
_cell.length_b   1.000
_cell.length_c   1.000
_cell.angle_alpha   90.00
_cell.angle_beta   90.00
_cell.angle_gamma   90.00
#
_symmetry.space_group_name_H-M   'P 1'
#
loop_
_entity.id
_entity.type
_entity.pdbx_description
1 polymer ?
#
loop_
_entity_poly.entity_id
_entity_poly.type
_entity_poly.pdbx_seq_one_letter_code
_entity_poly.pdbx_strand_id
1 'polypeptide(L)'
;MRDSYPKFIQDLKKSDPKFFEQIAEIFELAMAPGELDSKTKILIAMTLDALSGAKEGVRLLSKVARHMGVSDNQIAEALRIAYLVAGNTVLAASNAAFSESDD
;
A
#
# COMPACT_ATOMS: atom_id res chain seq x y z
N MET A 1 -8.92 -2.12 19.88
CA MET A 1 -8.17 -2.11 18.60
C MET A 1 -8.83 -1.23 17.55
N ARG A 2 -10.17 -1.23 17.43
CA ARG A 2 -10.85 -0.45 16.39
C ARG A 2 -10.78 1.07 16.53
N ASP A 3 -10.32 1.63 17.64
CA ASP A 3 -10.16 3.08 17.83
C ASP A 3 -8.83 3.62 17.26
N SER A 4 -7.89 2.74 16.90
CA SER A 4 -6.62 3.13 16.25
C SER A 4 -6.69 3.08 14.73
N TYR A 5 -7.87 2.87 14.14
CA TYR A 5 -8.02 2.88 12.69
C TYR A 5 -7.80 4.26 12.11
N PRO A 6 -7.34 4.33 10.84
CA PRO A 6 -7.29 5.57 10.10
C PRO A 6 -8.62 6.33 10.18
N LYS A 7 -8.54 7.66 10.29
CA LYS A 7 -9.70 8.53 10.46
C LYS A 7 -10.80 8.29 9.43
N PHE A 8 -10.43 8.05 8.17
CA PHE A 8 -11.41 7.79 7.10
C PHE A 8 -12.25 6.52 7.34
N ILE A 9 -11.71 5.51 8.02
CA ILE A 9 -12.48 4.34 8.45
C ILE A 9 -13.36 4.73 9.65
N GLN A 10 -12.84 5.48 10.62
CA GLN A 10 -13.62 5.95 11.78
C GLN A 10 -14.84 6.78 11.37
N ASP A 11 -14.70 7.61 10.36
CA ASP A 11 -15.77 8.49 9.90
C ASP A 11 -17.00 7.69 9.41
N LEU A 12 -16.79 6.46 8.92
CA LEU A 12 -17.88 5.54 8.56
C LEU A 12 -18.78 5.17 9.74
N LYS A 13 -18.29 5.17 10.99
CA LYS A 13 -19.14 4.92 12.17
C LYS A 13 -20.34 5.87 12.25
N LYS A 14 -20.23 7.07 11.67
CA LYS A 14 -21.30 8.08 11.64
C LYS A 14 -22.12 8.02 10.36
N SER A 15 -21.46 7.86 9.20
CA SER A 15 -22.13 7.96 7.90
C SER A 15 -22.70 6.63 7.41
N ASP A 16 -22.03 5.51 7.69
CA ASP A 16 -22.43 4.15 7.27
C ASP A 16 -21.90 3.09 8.27
N PRO A 17 -22.60 2.89 9.40
CA PRO A 17 -22.12 2.01 10.46
C PRO A 17 -22.04 0.53 10.03
N LYS A 18 -22.92 0.10 9.12
CA LYS A 18 -22.91 -1.29 8.64
C LYS A 18 -21.66 -1.53 7.79
N PHE A 19 -21.31 -0.58 6.93
CA PHE A 19 -20.10 -0.69 6.13
C PHE A 19 -18.84 -0.55 6.99
N PHE A 20 -18.87 0.29 8.03
CA PHE A 20 -17.78 0.36 9.01
C PHE A 20 -17.42 -1.02 9.57
N GLU A 21 -18.39 -1.80 10.03
CA GLU A 21 -18.13 -3.13 10.60
C GLU A 21 -17.49 -4.07 9.55
N GLN A 22 -17.97 -4.05 8.31
CA GLN A 22 -17.41 -4.88 7.24
C GLN A 22 -15.97 -4.49 6.89
N ILE A 23 -15.68 -3.19 6.78
CA ILE A 23 -14.32 -2.70 6.52
C ILE A 23 -13.40 -2.95 7.71
N ALA A 24 -13.91 -2.84 8.93
CA ALA A 24 -13.16 -3.13 10.14
C ALA A 24 -12.68 -4.59 10.16
N GLU A 25 -13.54 -5.53 9.80
CA GLU A 25 -13.21 -6.96 9.71
C GLU A 25 -12.17 -7.23 8.62
N ILE A 26 -12.32 -6.62 7.44
CA ILE A 26 -11.33 -6.76 6.34
C ILE A 26 -9.97 -6.19 6.77
N PHE A 27 -9.95 -5.02 7.42
CA PHE A 27 -8.72 -4.42 7.91
C PHE A 27 -8.04 -5.29 8.97
N GLU A 28 -8.80 -5.80 9.93
CA GLU A 28 -8.33 -6.76 10.94
C GLU A 28 -7.74 -8.01 10.29
N LEU A 29 -8.44 -8.63 9.35
CA LEU A 29 -7.99 -9.82 8.63
C LEU A 29 -6.69 -9.56 7.86
N ALA A 30 -6.62 -8.46 7.12
CA ALA A 30 -5.45 -8.12 6.30
C ALA A 30 -4.21 -7.83 7.17
N MET A 31 -4.39 -7.13 8.29
CA MET A 31 -3.29 -6.64 9.13
C MET A 31 -2.94 -7.56 10.32
N ALA A 32 -3.75 -8.58 10.61
CA ALA A 32 -3.47 -9.55 11.65
C ALA A 32 -2.10 -10.24 11.45
N PRO A 33 -1.40 -10.65 12.52
CA PRO A 33 -0.20 -11.47 12.39
C PRO A 33 -0.46 -12.75 11.58
N GLY A 34 0.52 -13.18 10.79
CA GLY A 34 0.44 -14.39 9.97
C GLY A 34 1.78 -14.66 9.27
N GLU A 35 1.75 -15.32 8.11
CA GLU A 35 2.96 -15.67 7.35
C GLU A 35 3.83 -14.46 6.97
N LEU A 36 3.19 -13.33 6.68
CA LEU A 36 3.89 -12.06 6.52
C LEU A 36 3.92 -11.32 7.84
N ASP A 37 5.13 -10.91 8.25
CA ASP A 37 5.29 -10.07 9.43
C ASP A 37 4.65 -8.68 9.23
N SER A 38 4.36 -8.00 10.34
CA SER A 38 3.69 -6.70 10.28
C SER A 38 4.52 -5.64 9.54
N LYS A 39 5.87 -5.73 9.57
CA LYS A 39 6.74 -4.76 8.87
C LYS A 39 6.59 -4.88 7.36
N THR A 40 6.57 -6.11 6.86
CA THR A 40 6.40 -6.46 5.45
C THR A 40 5.04 -5.97 4.96
N LYS A 41 3.97 -6.23 5.73
CA LYS A 41 2.61 -5.74 5.39
C LYS A 41 2.53 -4.23 5.28
N ILE A 42 3.15 -3.50 6.22
CA ILE A 42 3.19 -2.03 6.19
C ILE A 42 3.99 -1.52 4.99
N LEU A 43 5.13 -2.14 4.67
CA LEU A 43 5.91 -1.78 3.49
C LEU A 43 5.12 -2.02 2.19
N ILE A 44 4.40 -3.14 2.07
CA ILE A 44 3.52 -3.42 0.93
C ILE A 44 2.41 -2.37 0.81
N ALA A 45 1.70 -2.08 1.89
CA ALA A 45 0.64 -1.06 1.87
C ALA A 45 1.20 0.32 1.47
N MET A 46 2.37 0.69 1.99
CA MET A 46 3.02 1.97 1.68
C MET A 46 3.46 2.06 0.21
N THR A 47 3.97 0.97 -0.39
CA THR A 47 4.36 0.97 -1.81
C THR A 47 3.14 1.03 -2.73
N LEU A 48 2.02 0.43 -2.35
CA LEU A 48 0.74 0.57 -3.06
C LEU A 48 0.19 2.00 -3.00
N ASP A 49 0.30 2.66 -1.84
CA ASP A 49 -0.02 4.09 -1.73
C ASP A 49 0.90 4.94 -2.63
N ALA A 50 2.19 4.62 -2.68
CA ALA A 50 3.15 5.32 -3.53
C ALA A 50 2.83 5.13 -5.03
N LEU A 51 2.53 3.89 -5.44
CA LEU A 51 2.11 3.55 -6.81
C LEU A 51 0.82 4.28 -7.20
N SER A 52 -0.11 4.45 -6.26
CA SER A 52 -1.39 5.15 -6.46
C SER A 52 -1.27 6.68 -6.34
N GLY A 53 -0.09 7.23 -6.03
CA GLY A 53 0.11 8.67 -5.82
C GLY A 53 -0.48 9.21 -4.51
N ALA A 54 -0.85 8.34 -3.56
CA ALA A 54 -1.48 8.69 -2.29
C ALA A 54 -0.46 9.23 -1.27
N LYS A 55 0.00 10.47 -1.45
CA LYS A 55 1.07 11.11 -0.66
C LYS A 55 0.87 11.05 0.86
N GLU A 56 -0.34 11.30 1.35
CA GLU A 56 -0.62 11.26 2.79
C GLU A 56 -0.63 9.84 3.36
N GLY A 57 -1.05 8.85 2.56
CA GLY A 57 -0.93 7.43 2.90
C GLY A 57 0.53 7.01 3.06
N VAL A 58 1.37 7.37 2.08
CA VAL A 58 2.84 7.17 2.16
C VAL A 58 3.42 7.84 3.40
N ARG A 59 3.03 9.09 3.69
CA ARG A 59 3.51 9.82 4.88
C ARG A 59 3.14 9.10 6.16
N LEU A 60 1.88 8.67 6.29
CA LEU A 60 1.39 7.96 7.48
C LEU A 60 2.11 6.63 7.66
N LEU A 61 2.11 5.77 6.63
CA LEU A 61 2.67 4.43 6.72
C LEU A 61 4.19 4.43 6.87
N SER A 62 4.90 5.42 6.34
CA SER A 62 6.34 5.55 6.59
C SER A 62 6.65 5.89 8.06
N LYS A 63 5.78 6.62 8.77
CA LYS A 63 5.93 6.85 10.22
C LYS A 63 5.68 5.58 11.02
N VAL A 64 4.63 4.82 10.65
CA VAL A 64 4.31 3.52 11.26
C VAL A 64 5.47 2.55 11.06
N ALA A 65 6.01 2.44 9.84
CA ALA A 65 7.15 1.59 9.52
C ALA A 65 8.36 1.90 10.42
N ARG A 66 8.72 3.19 10.56
CA ARG A 66 9.82 3.61 11.43
C ARG A 66 9.58 3.27 12.89
N HIS A 67 8.35 3.44 13.39
CA HIS A 67 7.99 3.06 14.75
C HIS A 67 8.16 1.56 15.00
N MET A 68 8.01 0.75 13.96
CA MET A 68 8.26 -0.70 13.99
C MET A 68 9.74 -1.07 13.75
N GLY A 69 10.64 -0.08 13.71
CA GLY A 69 12.08 -0.28 13.51
C GLY A 69 12.47 -0.60 12.06
N VAL A 70 11.65 -0.23 11.07
CA VAL A 70 12.05 -0.23 9.66
C VAL A 70 12.94 0.98 9.40
N SER A 71 14.10 0.75 8.79
CA SER A 71 15.05 1.82 8.45
C SER A 71 14.65 2.59 7.18
N ASP A 72 15.15 3.82 7.02
CA ASP A 72 14.95 4.60 5.79
C ASP A 72 15.56 3.90 4.56
N ASN A 73 16.62 3.09 4.74
CA ASN A 73 17.19 2.28 3.66
C ASN A 73 16.20 1.20 3.17
N GLN A 74 15.51 0.51 4.08
CA GLN A 74 14.47 -0.46 3.73
C GLN A 74 13.27 0.21 3.06
N ILE A 75 12.87 1.40 3.53
CA ILE A 75 11.82 2.21 2.90
C ILE A 75 12.23 2.58 1.46
N ALA A 76 13.45 3.06 1.26
CA ALA A 76 13.96 3.41 -0.06
C ALA A 76 14.01 2.20 -1.00
N GLU A 77 14.42 1.03 -0.51
CA GLU A 77 14.42 -0.22 -1.27
C GLU A 77 12.99 -0.61 -1.71
N ALA A 78 12.03 -0.60 -0.79
CA ALA A 78 10.63 -0.88 -1.12
C ALA A 78 10.06 0.09 -2.17
N LEU A 79 10.37 1.39 -2.07
CA LEU A 79 9.92 2.40 -3.04
C LEU A 79 10.52 2.21 -4.44
N ARG A 80 11.75 1.69 -4.56
CA ARG A 80 12.33 1.33 -5.87
C ARG A 80 11.54 0.20 -6.54
N ILE A 81 11.03 -0.76 -5.77
CA ILE A 81 10.14 -1.81 -6.29
C ILE A 81 8.85 -1.20 -6.83
N ALA A 82 8.23 -0.26 -6.11
CA ALA A 82 7.04 0.45 -6.58
C ALA A 82 7.29 1.16 -7.92
N TYR A 83 8.41 1.87 -8.04
CA TYR A 83 8.81 2.54 -9.28
C TYR A 83 9.04 1.55 -10.43
N LEU A 84 9.74 0.44 -10.16
CA LEU A 84 9.96 -0.62 -11.14
C LEU A 84 8.62 -1.16 -11.68
N VAL A 85 7.69 -1.50 -10.78
CA VAL A 85 6.37 -2.01 -11.15
C VAL A 85 5.58 -0.98 -11.98
N ALA A 86 5.64 0.30 -11.62
CA ALA A 86 5.00 1.37 -12.40
C ALA A 86 5.56 1.48 -13.83
N GLY A 87 6.86 1.22 -14.01
CA GLY A 87 7.53 1.25 -15.30
C GLY A 87 7.24 0.05 -16.21
N ASN A 88 6.69 -1.05 -15.68
CA ASN A 88 6.45 -2.27 -16.46
C ASN A 88 5.48 -2.04 -17.64
N THR A 89 4.50 -1.14 -17.51
CA THR A 89 3.59 -0.79 -18.61
C THR A 89 4.31 -0.06 -19.74
N VAL A 90 5.27 0.81 -19.41
CA VAL A 90 6.13 1.49 -20.39
C VAL A 90 7.01 0.47 -21.11
N LEU A 91 7.63 -0.46 -20.37
CA LEU A 91 8.42 -1.54 -20.97
C LEU A 91 7.57 -2.41 -21.90
N ALA A 92 6.39 -2.83 -21.46
CA ALA A 92 5.48 -3.63 -22.28
C ALA A 92 5.10 -2.90 -23.57
N ALA A 93 4.76 -1.61 -23.50
CA ALA A 93 4.44 -0.80 -24.67
C ALA A 93 5.67 -0.56 -25.57
N SER A 94 6.87 -0.43 -25.01
CA SER A 94 8.09 -0.14 -25.77
C SER A 94 8.45 -1.24 -26.77
N ASN A 95 8.00 -2.48 -26.54
CA ASN A 95 8.19 -3.59 -27.48
C ASN A 95 7.53 -3.33 -28.84
N ALA A 96 6.46 -2.53 -28.90
CA ALA A 96 5.82 -2.16 -30.16
C ALA A 96 6.75 -1.34 -31.07
N ALA A 97 7.77 -0.69 -30.53
CA ALA A 97 8.78 0.02 -31.34
C ALA A 97 9.72 -0.93 -32.10
N PHE A 98 9.71 -2.23 -31.77
CA PHE A 98 10.59 -3.25 -32.35
C PHE A 98 9.82 -4.43 -32.96
N SER A 99 8.48 -4.41 -32.93
CA SER A 99 7.66 -5.42 -33.60
C SER A 99 7.53 -5.09 -35.08
N GLU A 100 7.97 -5.99 -35.97
CA GLU A 100 7.86 -5.84 -37.43
C GLU A 100 6.50 -6.33 -38.00
N SER A 101 5.49 -6.57 -37.15
CA SER A 101 4.20 -7.14 -37.57
C SER A 101 3.01 -6.33 -37.03
N ASP A 102 2.17 -5.83 -37.94
CA ASP A 102 0.86 -5.21 -37.69
C ASP A 102 -0.24 -6.28 -37.47
N ASP A 103 0.00 -7.27 -36.59
CA ASP A 103 -1.01 -8.28 -36.23
C ASP A 103 -1.90 -7.83 -35.06
#